data_AF-I7Z7K3-F1
#
_entry.id   AF-I7Z7K3-F1
#
_cell.length_a   1.000
_cell.length_b   1.000
_cell.length_c   1.000
_cell.angle_alpha   90.00
_cell.angle_beta   90.00
_cell.angle_gamma   90.00
#
_symmetry.space_group_name_H-M   'P 1'
#
loop_
_entity.id
_entity.type
_entity.pdbx_description
1 polymer ?
#
loop_
_entity_poly.entity_id
_entity_poly.type
_entity_poly.pdbx_seq_one_letter_code
_entity_poly.pdbx_strand_id
1 'polypeptide(L)'
;MKAKERLNQLKKQFDRLRKDSLASVGTTNEAIYSGLQQFADKELKALHNYYDSALTSLKSQKKSGADIKSVVLTQFDLMQGTFNSLIANARESLETVSKAGEASAARSKPKSESAPVKTPAAKKPAAKKPAAKKVAKKAAAKKAAPKKKRARKPPPRSLRSS
;
A
#
# COMPACT_ATOMS: atom_id res chain seq x y z
N MET A 1 33.32 2.56 43.12
CA MET A 1 33.50 1.66 41.95
C MET A 1 32.30 1.60 41.00
N LYS A 2 31.05 1.48 41.49
CA LYS A 2 29.83 1.37 40.65
C LYS A 2 29.62 2.48 39.59
N ALA A 3 29.98 3.73 39.90
CA ALA A 3 29.84 4.84 38.95
C ALA A 3 30.78 4.71 37.74
N LYS A 4 32.02 4.23 37.94
CA LYS A 4 32.99 3.99 36.85
C LYS A 4 32.52 2.85 35.93
N GLU A 5 31.92 1.80 36.49
CA GLU A 5 31.34 0.71 35.69
C GLU A 5 30.14 1.17 34.88
N ARG A 6 29.25 1.97 35.46
CA ARG A 6 28.11 2.56 34.74
C ARG A 6 28.56 3.47 33.60
N LEU A 7 29.59 4.30 33.82
CA LEU A 7 30.18 5.14 32.78
C LEU A 7 30.75 4.28 31.63
N ASN A 8 31.46 3.20 31.95
CA ASN A 8 32.01 2.29 30.93
C ASN A 8 30.91 1.52 30.17
N GLN A 9 29.82 1.14 30.84
CA GLN A 9 28.64 0.56 30.18
C GLN A 9 27.99 1.57 29.23
N LEU A 10 27.84 2.83 29.65
CA LEU A 10 27.28 3.89 28.82
C LEU A 10 28.13 4.14 27.57
N LYS A 11 29.46 4.20 27.72
CA LYS A 11 30.39 4.34 26.59
C LYS A 11 30.25 3.18 25.60
N LYS A 12 30.22 1.93 26.10
CA LYS A 12 30.01 0.75 25.25
C LYS A 12 28.66 0.76 24.53
N GLN A 13 27.59 1.18 25.20
CA GLN A 13 26.27 1.32 24.58
C GLN A 13 26.26 2.41 23.50
N PHE A 14 26.92 3.54 23.75
CA PHE A 14 27.05 4.61 22.78
C PHE A 14 27.86 4.18 21.55
N ASP A 15 28.99 3.49 21.75
CA ASP A 15 29.81 2.99 20.65
C ASP A 15 29.07 1.96 19.81
N ARG A 16 28.26 1.09 20.43
CA ARG A 16 27.37 0.16 19.73
C ARG A 16 26.31 0.91 18.94
N LEU A 17 25.62 1.85 19.57
CA LEU A 17 24.58 2.65 18.91
C LEU A 17 25.13 3.40 17.69
N ARG A 18 26.33 3.97 17.80
CA ARG A 18 27.01 4.65 16.69
C ARG A 18 27.32 3.67 15.54
N LYS A 19 27.84 2.48 15.85
CA LYS A 19 28.14 1.44 14.84
C LYS A 19 26.88 0.93 14.16
N ASP A 20 25.83 0.64 14.94
CA ASP A 20 24.57 0.11 14.44
C ASP A 20 23.86 1.15 13.57
N SER A 21 23.90 2.44 13.94
CA SER A 21 23.36 3.54 13.14
C SER A 21 24.10 3.72 11.81
N LEU A 22 25.43 3.68 11.81
CA LEU A 22 26.21 3.78 10.57
C LEU A 22 25.97 2.58 9.65
N ALA A 23 25.90 1.37 10.21
CA ALA A 23 25.59 0.16 9.46
C ALA A 23 24.17 0.20 8.87
N SER A 24 23.20 0.66 9.65
CA SER A 24 21.81 0.88 9.23
C SER A 24 21.73 1.83 8.02
N VAL A 25 22.35 3.01 8.10
CA VAL A 25 22.39 3.97 6.98
C VAL A 25 23.07 3.37 5.75
N GLY A 26 24.20 2.67 5.94
CA GLY A 26 24.90 1.97 4.85
C GLY A 26 24.00 0.96 4.14
N THR A 27 23.32 0.09 4.89
CA THR A 27 22.41 -0.92 4.34
C THR A 27 21.19 -0.31 3.65
N THR A 28 20.65 0.80 4.17
CA THR A 28 19.52 1.49 3.54
C THR A 28 19.94 2.17 2.25
N ASN A 29 21.11 2.82 2.21
CA ASN A 29 21.64 3.43 0.98
C ASN A 29 21.88 2.37 -0.10
N GLU A 30 22.52 1.25 0.24
CA GLU A 30 22.76 0.15 -0.70
C GLU A 30 21.44 -0.38 -1.30
N ALA A 31 20.42 -0.57 -0.45
CA ALA A 31 19.12 -1.02 -0.92
C ALA A 31 18.39 0.00 -1.80
N ILE A 32 18.53 1.30 -1.52
CA ILE A 32 18.01 2.36 -2.40
C ILE A 32 18.67 2.29 -3.77
N TYR A 33 20.01 2.20 -3.82
CA TYR A 33 20.72 2.09 -5.08
C TYR A 33 20.38 0.80 -5.83
N SER A 34 20.34 -0.34 -5.14
CA SER A 34 19.94 -1.61 -5.75
C SER A 34 18.51 -1.56 -6.27
N GLY A 35 17.58 -1.00 -5.51
CA GLY A 35 16.19 -0.85 -5.93
C GLY A 35 16.06 0.05 -7.15
N LEU A 36 16.77 1.17 -7.19
CA LEU A 36 16.80 2.08 -8.33
C LEU A 36 17.44 1.45 -9.58
N GLN A 37 18.52 0.70 -9.40
CA GLN A 37 19.17 -0.01 -10.50
C GLN A 37 18.25 -1.09 -11.07
N GLN A 38 17.64 -1.91 -10.22
CA GLN A 38 16.68 -2.92 -10.66
C GLN A 38 15.47 -2.31 -11.35
N PHE A 39 14.98 -1.18 -10.85
CA PHE A 39 13.92 -0.42 -11.50
C PHE A 39 14.33 -0.03 -12.91
N ALA A 40 15.46 0.68 -13.05
CA ALA A 40 15.95 1.17 -14.33
C ALA A 40 16.19 0.03 -15.34
N ASP A 41 16.82 -1.07 -14.91
CA ASP A 41 17.06 -2.23 -15.77
C ASP A 41 15.75 -2.83 -16.29
N LYS A 42 14.73 -2.92 -15.42
CA LYS A 42 13.42 -3.48 -15.78
C LYS A 42 12.59 -2.52 -16.62
N GLU A 43 12.63 -1.22 -16.36
CA GLU A 43 11.97 -0.20 -17.19
C GLU A 43 12.56 -0.19 -18.61
N LEU A 44 13.89 -0.20 -18.72
CA LEU A 44 14.56 -0.20 -20.02
C LEU A 44 14.22 -1.47 -20.81
N LYS A 45 14.17 -2.63 -20.14
CA LYS A 45 13.71 -3.88 -20.75
C LYS A 45 12.24 -3.83 -21.19
N ALA A 46 11.36 -3.27 -20.37
CA ALA A 46 9.94 -3.14 -20.72
C ALA A 46 9.73 -2.23 -21.94
N LEU A 47 10.45 -1.11 -22.00
CA LEU A 47 10.42 -0.19 -23.14
C LEU A 47 10.98 -0.83 -24.40
N HIS A 48 12.07 -1.58 -24.30
CA HIS A 48 12.63 -2.34 -25.42
C HIS A 48 11.62 -3.36 -25.95
N ASN A 49 11.01 -4.14 -25.05
CA ASN A 49 10.00 -5.12 -25.43
C ASN A 49 8.77 -4.48 -26.09
N TYR A 50 8.34 -3.31 -25.62
CA TYR A 50 7.28 -2.53 -26.27
C TYR A 50 7.66 -2.15 -27.69
N TYR A 51 8.87 -1.62 -27.89
CA TYR A 51 9.35 -1.23 -29.21
C TYR A 51 9.39 -2.41 -30.18
N ASP A 52 9.96 -3.53 -29.76
CA ASP A 52 10.02 -4.76 -30.56
C ASP A 52 8.62 -5.29 -30.90
N SER A 53 7.72 -5.28 -29.92
CA SER A 53 6.35 -5.75 -30.09
C SER A 53 5.56 -4.82 -31.02
N ALA A 54 5.73 -3.50 -30.90
CA ALA A 54 5.09 -2.51 -31.74
C ALA A 54 5.58 -2.63 -33.19
N LEU A 55 6.90 -2.77 -33.42
CA LEU A 55 7.46 -2.99 -34.75
C LEU A 55 6.96 -4.30 -35.37
N THR A 56 6.93 -5.37 -34.58
CA THR A 56 6.47 -6.69 -35.05
C THR A 56 4.98 -6.64 -35.40
N SER A 57 4.18 -6.03 -34.54
CA SER A 57 2.74 -5.82 -34.78
C SER A 57 2.51 -5.02 -36.05
N LEU A 58 3.19 -3.88 -36.22
CA LEU A 58 3.04 -3.02 -37.40
C LEU A 58 3.45 -3.75 -38.68
N LYS A 59 4.56 -4.51 -38.65
CA LYS A 59 4.99 -5.34 -39.80
C LYS A 59 3.96 -6.42 -40.13
N SER A 60 3.38 -7.06 -39.12
CA SER A 60 2.33 -8.07 -39.31
C SER A 60 1.07 -7.46 -39.91
N GLN A 61 0.60 -6.33 -39.36
CA GLN A 61 -0.59 -5.61 -39.80
C GLN A 61 -0.46 -5.07 -41.22
N LYS A 62 0.73 -4.59 -41.60
CA LYS A 62 1.03 -4.20 -42.97
C LYS A 62 0.92 -5.39 -43.94
N LYS A 63 1.41 -6.57 -43.54
CA LYS A 63 1.34 -7.78 -44.38
C LYS A 63 -0.08 -8.32 -44.51
N SER A 64 -0.88 -8.22 -43.46
CA SER A 64 -2.25 -8.73 -43.44
C SER A 64 -3.28 -7.75 -44.02
N GLY A 65 -2.88 -6.51 -44.36
CA GLY A 65 -3.81 -5.47 -44.79
C GLY A 65 -4.81 -5.07 -43.69
N ALA A 66 -4.35 -5.06 -42.43
CA ALA A 66 -5.20 -4.77 -41.28
C ALA A 66 -5.80 -3.36 -41.34
N ASP A 67 -7.04 -3.21 -40.85
CA ASP A 67 -7.72 -1.92 -40.80
C ASP A 67 -7.15 -1.02 -39.69
N ILE A 68 -7.34 0.29 -39.82
CA ILE A 68 -6.80 1.28 -38.85
C ILE A 68 -7.31 1.02 -37.43
N LYS A 69 -8.53 0.50 -37.24
CA LYS A 69 -9.06 0.25 -35.88
C LYS A 69 -8.29 -0.87 -35.19
N SER A 70 -7.97 -1.97 -35.89
CA SER A 70 -7.17 -3.04 -35.31
C SER A 70 -5.74 -2.59 -35.00
N VAL A 71 -5.13 -1.75 -35.85
CA VAL A 71 -3.82 -1.12 -35.57
C VAL A 71 -3.84 -0.32 -34.27
N VAL A 72 -4.84 0.55 -34.11
CA VAL A 72 -4.99 1.39 -32.92
C VAL A 72 -5.25 0.54 -31.67
N LEU A 73 -6.11 -0.48 -31.76
CA LEU A 73 -6.39 -1.37 -30.63
C LEU A 73 -5.14 -2.14 -30.19
N THR A 74 -4.37 -2.70 -31.12
CA THR A 74 -3.13 -3.39 -30.76
C THR A 74 -2.10 -2.45 -30.13
N GLN A 75 -1.98 -1.22 -30.64
CA GLN A 75 -1.08 -0.23 -30.04
C GLN A 75 -1.50 0.14 -28.61
N PHE A 76 -2.81 0.27 -28.38
CA PHE A 76 -3.37 0.54 -27.07
C PHE A 76 -3.09 -0.61 -26.09
N ASP A 77 -3.33 -1.85 -26.50
CA ASP A 77 -3.06 -3.03 -25.66
C ASP A 77 -1.57 -3.14 -25.31
N LEU A 78 -0.68 -2.90 -26.27
CA LEU A 78 0.77 -2.90 -26.03
C LEU A 78 1.17 -1.81 -25.04
N MET A 79 0.63 -0.60 -25.15
CA MET A 79 0.87 0.46 -24.17
C MET A 79 0.35 0.08 -22.78
N GLN A 80 -0.87 -0.45 -22.69
CA GLN A 80 -1.44 -0.88 -21.41
C GLN A 80 -0.59 -1.97 -20.75
N GLY A 81 -0.12 -2.96 -21.52
CA GLY A 81 0.80 -3.98 -21.03
C GLY A 81 2.10 -3.38 -20.50
N THR A 82 2.67 -2.42 -21.22
CA THR A 82 3.90 -1.72 -20.83
C THR A 82 3.73 -0.91 -19.54
N PHE A 83 2.63 -0.17 -19.41
CA PHE A 83 2.32 0.56 -18.17
C PHE A 83 2.13 -0.38 -16.98
N ASN A 84 1.45 -1.51 -17.18
CA ASN A 84 1.29 -2.51 -16.14
C ASN A 84 2.63 -3.10 -15.69
N SER A 85 3.54 -3.39 -16.63
CA SER A 85 4.91 -3.80 -16.30
C SER A 85 5.68 -2.71 -15.57
N LEU A 86 5.57 -1.44 -15.98
CA LEU A 86 6.22 -0.31 -15.31
C LEU A 86 5.79 -0.19 -13.85
N ILE A 87 4.48 -0.26 -13.59
CA ILE A 87 3.91 -0.20 -12.25
C ILE A 87 4.34 -1.41 -11.41
N ALA A 88 4.38 -2.61 -12.00
CA ALA A 88 4.85 -3.80 -11.30
C ALA A 88 6.34 -3.66 -10.92
N ASN A 89 7.18 -3.20 -11.85
CA ASN A 89 8.60 -2.96 -11.61
C ASN A 89 8.83 -1.91 -10.52
N ALA A 90 8.04 -0.82 -10.52
CA ALA A 90 8.09 0.21 -9.49
C ALA A 90 7.75 -0.35 -8.09
N ARG A 91 6.71 -1.18 -8.00
CA ARG A 91 6.29 -1.82 -6.73
C ARG A 91 7.36 -2.75 -6.20
N GLU A 92 7.94 -3.58 -7.06
CA GLU A 92 9.00 -4.50 -6.68
C GLU A 92 10.25 -3.75 -6.19
N SER A 93 10.60 -2.66 -6.87
CA SER A 93 11.71 -1.80 -6.48
C SER A 93 11.46 -1.13 -5.12
N LEU A 94 10.24 -0.67 -4.86
CA LEU A 94 9.86 -0.15 -3.54
C LEU A 94 9.90 -1.23 -2.46
N GLU A 95 9.57 -2.48 -2.78
CA GLU A 95 9.65 -3.60 -1.84
C GLU A 95 11.09 -3.88 -1.42
N THR A 96 12.07 -3.78 -2.33
CA THR A 96 13.49 -3.92 -1.98
C THR A 96 13.95 -2.85 -0.98
N VAL A 97 13.53 -1.60 -1.19
CA VAL A 97 13.82 -0.48 -0.28
C VAL A 97 13.10 -0.67 1.06
N SER A 98 11.85 -1.13 1.04
CA SER A 98 11.04 -1.34 2.24
C SER A 98 11.62 -2.44 3.13
N LYS A 99 12.04 -3.58 2.55
CA LYS A 99 12.71 -4.67 3.29
C LYS A 99 13.99 -4.20 3.97
N ALA A 100 14.75 -3.33 3.31
CA ALA A 100 15.94 -2.73 3.92
C ALA A 100 15.60 -1.74 5.05
N GLY A 101 14.52 -0.97 4.90
CA GLY A 101 13.98 -0.12 5.96
C GLY A 101 13.54 -0.93 7.20
N GLU A 102 12.86 -2.06 7.00
CA GLU A 102 12.45 -2.97 8.08
C GLU A 102 13.65 -3.61 8.78
N ALA A 103 14.65 -4.09 8.02
CA ALA A 103 15.88 -4.64 8.59
C ALA A 103 16.66 -3.59 9.41
N SER A 104 16.67 -2.35 8.93
CA SER A 104 17.25 -1.18 9.61
C SER A 104 16.49 -0.84 10.91
N ALA A 105 15.15 -0.88 10.89
CA ALA A 105 14.30 -0.68 12.06
C ALA A 105 14.43 -1.81 13.10
N ALA A 106 14.67 -3.05 12.65
CA ALA A 106 14.90 -4.19 13.55
C ALA A 106 16.25 -4.09 14.28
N ARG A 107 17.30 -3.56 13.62
CA ARG A 107 18.63 -3.36 14.23
C ARG A 107 18.70 -2.19 15.22
N SER A 108 17.86 -1.18 15.03
CA SER A 108 17.80 0.02 15.88
C SER A 108 16.97 -0.16 17.15
N LYS A 109 16.20 -1.26 17.28
CA LYS A 109 15.56 -1.62 18.55
C LYS A 109 16.62 -2.11 19.52
N PRO A 110 16.78 -1.48 20.70
CA PRO A 110 17.68 -2.01 21.71
C PRO A 110 17.19 -3.40 22.11
N LYS A 111 18.06 -4.42 21.98
CA LYS A 111 17.89 -5.69 22.67
C LYS A 111 17.90 -5.38 24.17
N SER A 112 16.73 -5.13 24.75
CA SER A 112 16.56 -5.06 26.19
C SER A 112 16.72 -6.48 26.72
N GLU A 113 17.96 -6.88 26.97
CA GLU A 113 18.25 -7.99 27.87
C GLU A 113 18.01 -7.48 29.30
N SER A 114 16.73 -7.28 29.63
CA SER A 114 16.28 -7.00 30.98
C SER A 114 15.65 -8.28 31.51
N ALA A 115 16.42 -8.99 32.33
CA ALA A 115 15.88 -9.96 33.29
C ALA A 115 14.69 -9.32 34.02
N PRO A 116 13.63 -10.09 34.36
CA PRO A 116 12.41 -9.54 34.93
C PRO A 116 12.71 -9.01 36.33
N VAL A 117 12.86 -7.70 36.47
CA VAL A 117 12.86 -7.04 37.77
C VAL A 117 11.43 -7.08 38.29
N LYS A 118 11.17 -8.02 39.20
CA LYS A 118 9.95 -8.07 40.01
C LYS A 118 9.89 -6.81 40.88
N THR A 119 9.15 -5.79 40.45
CA THR A 119 8.72 -4.71 41.35
C THR A 119 7.53 -5.18 42.18
N PRO A 120 7.53 -5.01 43.52
CA PRO A 120 6.42 -5.41 44.37
C PRO A 120 5.15 -4.63 44.05
N ALA A 121 4.02 -5.32 44.07
CA ALA A 121 2.68 -4.78 43.86
C ALA A 121 2.36 -3.65 44.85
N ALA A 122 2.28 -2.42 44.36
CA ALA A 122 1.65 -1.32 45.07
C ALA A 122 0.12 -1.47 44.98
N LYS A 123 -0.51 -1.53 46.15
CA LYS A 123 -1.93 -1.77 46.39
C LYS A 123 -2.83 -0.76 45.67
N LYS A 124 -3.91 -1.27 45.06
CA LYS A 124 -5.12 -0.52 44.66
C LYS A 124 -5.64 0.35 45.82
N PRO A 125 -6.32 1.45 45.48
CA PRO A 125 -7.72 1.57 45.91
C PRO A 125 -8.70 1.85 44.76
N ALA A 126 -9.86 1.21 44.89
CA ALA A 126 -11.18 1.38 44.26
C ALA A 126 -11.30 2.42 43.11
N ALA A 127 -11.58 2.02 41.86
CA ALA A 127 -12.88 1.58 41.35
C ALA A 127 -14.04 2.59 41.58
N LYS A 128 -14.16 3.60 40.72
CA LYS A 128 -15.49 4.12 40.32
C LYS A 128 -15.88 3.44 39.01
N LYS A 129 -16.92 2.60 39.11
CA LYS A 129 -17.50 1.80 38.03
C LYS A 129 -18.04 2.67 36.88
N PRO A 130 -18.08 2.10 35.67
CA PRO A 130 -18.71 2.70 34.50
C PRO A 130 -20.24 2.62 34.60
N ALA A 131 -20.95 3.69 34.25
CA ALA A 131 -22.39 3.63 34.05
C ALA A 131 -22.68 2.92 32.71
N ALA A 132 -23.03 1.64 32.79
CA ALA A 132 -23.48 0.84 31.66
C ALA A 132 -25.01 0.95 31.50
N LYS A 133 -25.43 1.29 30.26
CA LYS A 133 -26.61 0.81 29.51
C LYS A 133 -27.94 0.61 30.25
N LYS A 134 -28.99 1.26 29.74
CA LYS A 134 -30.26 0.57 29.44
C LYS A 134 -30.86 1.06 28.11
N VAL A 135 -31.17 0.07 27.27
CA VAL A 135 -31.89 0.11 26.00
C VAL A 135 -33.35 -0.26 26.31
N ALA A 136 -34.35 0.45 25.75
CA ALA A 136 -35.67 -0.07 25.37
C ALA A 136 -36.49 1.05 24.67
N LYS A 137 -36.82 1.03 23.38
CA LYS A 137 -37.79 0.23 22.56
C LYS A 137 -39.25 0.75 22.61
N LYS A 138 -39.83 0.94 21.40
CA LYS A 138 -41.24 1.25 21.00
C LYS A 138 -41.66 2.74 21.15
N ALA A 139 -42.38 3.38 20.24
CA ALA A 139 -43.37 2.91 19.26
C ALA A 139 -43.44 3.81 17.98
N ALA A 140 -44.09 3.28 16.95
CA ALA A 140 -44.30 3.87 15.63
C ALA A 140 -45.15 5.17 15.63
N ALA A 141 -44.84 6.09 14.72
CA ALA A 141 -45.82 7.04 14.18
C ALA A 141 -45.49 7.40 12.72
N LYS A 142 -46.24 6.79 11.79
CA LYS A 142 -46.44 7.30 10.43
C LYS A 142 -47.02 8.72 10.52
N LYS A 143 -46.37 9.71 9.88
CA LYS A 143 -46.98 10.87 9.20
C LYS A 143 -46.03 11.23 8.04
N ALA A 144 -46.32 10.90 6.78
CA ALA A 144 -47.35 11.48 5.91
C ALA A 144 -47.19 13.01 5.74
N ALA A 145 -46.40 13.42 4.74
CA ALA A 145 -46.75 14.39 3.67
C ALA A 145 -45.46 14.98 3.05
N PRO A 146 -45.32 14.93 1.72
CA PRO A 146 -45.45 16.19 0.99
C PRO A 146 -46.86 16.30 0.41
N LYS A 147 -47.54 17.40 0.73
CA LYS A 147 -48.82 17.75 0.14
C LYS A 147 -48.62 17.98 -1.37
N LYS A 148 -49.44 17.24 -2.15
CA LYS A 148 -50.36 17.67 -3.23
C LYS A 148 -49.75 18.55 -4.33
N LYS A 149 -50.02 18.37 -5.63
CA LYS A 149 -51.07 17.71 -6.44
C LYS A 149 -50.62 18.02 -7.90
N ARG A 150 -50.82 17.23 -8.94
CA ARG A 150 -52.05 16.63 -9.49
C ARG A 150 -51.58 15.74 -10.67
N ALA A 151 -51.97 14.47 -10.73
CA ALA A 151 -53.05 13.94 -11.59
C ALA A 151 -52.75 14.12 -13.10
N ARG A 152 -52.66 13.09 -13.95
CA ARG A 152 -53.55 11.93 -14.10
C ARG A 152 -52.85 10.82 -14.89
N LYS A 153 -53.18 9.57 -14.57
CA LYS A 153 -53.25 8.41 -15.48
C LYS A 153 -54.51 7.64 -15.07
N PRO A 154 -55.04 6.63 -15.81
CA PRO A 154 -54.84 6.18 -17.21
C PRO A 154 -56.27 5.97 -17.83
N PRO A 155 -56.64 5.01 -18.74
CA PRO A 155 -55.92 3.91 -19.39
C PRO A 155 -56.32 3.71 -20.90
N PRO A 156 -56.34 2.50 -21.50
CA PRO A 156 -55.33 2.00 -22.45
C PRO A 156 -55.95 1.58 -23.82
N ARG A 157 -55.27 0.68 -24.56
CA ARG A 157 -55.67 -0.06 -25.79
C ARG A 157 -55.40 0.70 -27.12
N SER A 158 -54.92 0.09 -28.20
CA SER A 158 -54.90 -1.32 -28.63
C SER A 158 -53.83 -1.58 -29.71
N LEU A 159 -53.43 -2.86 -29.83
CA LEU A 159 -52.91 -3.49 -31.06
C LEU A 159 -53.85 -3.26 -32.26
N ARG A 160 -53.29 -2.99 -33.46
CA ARG A 160 -53.82 -3.31 -34.82
C ARG A 160 -52.79 -2.83 -35.87
N SER A 161 -51.91 -3.68 -36.40
CA SER A 161 -52.00 -4.52 -37.61
C SER A 161 -52.23 -3.76 -38.93
N SER A 162 -51.28 -3.87 -39.85
CA SER A 162 -51.49 -4.19 -41.27
C SER A 162 -50.28 -4.98 -41.75
#